data_AF-A0A644VMF1-F1
#
_entry.id   AF-A0A644VMF1-F1
#
_cell.length_a   1.000
_cell.length_b   1.000
_cell.length_c   1.000
_cell.angle_alpha   90.00
_cell.angle_beta   90.00
_cell.angle_gamma   90.00
#
_symmetry.space_group_name_H-M   'P 1'
#
loop_
_entity.id
_entity.type
_entity.pdbx_description
1 polymer ?
#
loop_
_entity_poly.entity_id
_entity_poly.type
_entity_poly.pdbx_seq_one_letter_code
_entity_poly.pdbx_strand_id
1 'polypeptide(L)'
;MKIKFLIPLTLLPLFCMCNGCENIVENNDKSEGIYLEGFEKVPLQSQITSVQPMTGIVLWPAQAKSRNSTYGNSISLEFSYCLPSDVVTGKADGKIEYDWSSFEALLDDIASRGHQAIVRFRYEYPNAMTNGVKGGTAVPDYIKSLPDYNETFSADAGGDGATYYADWSNGELQWFTKQFYTDFAAKYDQDIRIAFVQVGFGHWSEYHIYGTGLRAGINFPSHDYQAEFLTHVNSVFQHTPWNISIDAADKTYTPIVKTESLMNLNFGLFDDSFMHSKHEIAQGGGYNEKCWIAIGTDRWQKAPAGGEISYYTSNDQKNFLNPEGMYGFTWEQAASKYHITYILGNNAPGSIHGTPERFKEAGIASGYSFRIDDFRIKGDSSVVKITNSGIAPIYRNAFIAVNGVRSGYNLTQLLPDSSVWTKIPSGGKNPVLSIECDHLLPGKKIEFEANIQ
;
A
#
# COMPACT_ATOMS: atom_id res chain seq x y z
N MET A 1 -50.99 -57.05 6.01
CA MET A 1 -49.83 -57.12 6.93
C MET A 1 -49.58 -55.71 7.47
N LYS A 2 -49.35 -55.61 8.78
CA LYS A 2 -49.35 -54.40 9.65
C LYS A 2 -48.77 -53.12 8.99
N ILE A 3 -49.54 -52.04 8.85
CA ILE A 3 -49.66 -50.84 9.73
C ILE A 3 -48.31 -50.12 9.99
N LYS A 4 -48.12 -48.90 9.45
CA LYS A 4 -48.14 -47.62 10.21
C LYS A 4 -47.94 -46.39 9.30
N PHE A 5 -48.96 -45.54 9.30
CA PHE A 5 -48.98 -44.12 8.97
C PHE A 5 -48.08 -43.29 9.92
N LEU A 6 -47.60 -42.10 9.49
CA LEU A 6 -48.16 -40.76 9.80
C LEU A 6 -47.06 -39.66 9.71
N ILE A 7 -47.40 -38.59 9.00
CA ILE A 7 -46.90 -37.20 9.11
C ILE A 7 -47.39 -36.63 10.48
N PRO A 8 -47.18 -35.36 10.93
CA PRO A 8 -46.04 -34.42 11.05
C PRO A 8 -45.71 -34.13 12.54
N LEU A 9 -44.73 -33.26 12.85
CA LEU A 9 -44.96 -32.06 13.71
C LEU A 9 -43.69 -31.21 13.88
N THR A 10 -43.88 -29.92 13.73
CA THR A 10 -43.09 -28.81 14.29
C THR A 10 -42.86 -28.96 15.80
N LEU A 11 -41.64 -28.77 16.26
CA LEU A 11 -41.32 -28.44 17.66
C LEU A 11 -40.27 -27.33 17.74
N LEU A 12 -40.67 -26.22 18.37
CA LEU A 12 -39.80 -25.29 19.09
C LEU A 12 -38.94 -26.04 20.10
N PRO A 13 -37.72 -25.57 20.41
CA PRO A 13 -37.16 -25.73 21.74
C PRO A 13 -37.29 -24.43 22.54
N LEU A 14 -37.95 -24.58 23.69
CA LEU A 14 -37.84 -23.77 24.90
C LEU A 14 -36.36 -23.47 25.22
N PHE A 15 -36.00 -22.19 25.36
CA PHE A 15 -34.85 -21.79 26.16
C PHE A 15 -35.30 -21.67 27.61
N CYS A 16 -34.90 -22.62 28.45
CA CYS A 16 -34.94 -22.47 29.90
C CYS A 16 -33.55 -22.02 30.37
N MET A 17 -33.52 -20.98 31.19
CA MET A 17 -32.31 -20.32 31.68
C MET A 17 -31.44 -21.23 32.56
N CYS A 18 -30.12 -21.15 32.37
CA CYS A 18 -29.16 -21.33 33.45
C CYS A 18 -28.11 -20.21 33.37
N ASN A 19 -28.06 -19.39 34.43
CA ASN A 19 -27.02 -18.39 34.69
C ASN A 19 -25.67 -19.09 34.91
N GLY A 20 -24.62 -18.58 34.25
CA GLY A 20 -23.23 -18.92 34.55
C GLY A 20 -22.31 -18.28 33.51
N CYS A 21 -21.63 -17.19 33.89
CA CYS A 21 -20.58 -16.57 33.09
C CYS A 21 -19.47 -17.57 32.77
N GLU A 22 -19.21 -17.81 31.48
CA GLU A 22 -17.88 -18.16 30.96
C GLU A 22 -17.88 -17.89 29.45
N ASN A 23 -17.08 -16.90 29.03
CA ASN A 23 -17.04 -16.41 27.65
C ASN A 23 -16.23 -17.36 26.77
N ILE A 24 -16.91 -18.21 26.01
CA ILE A 24 -16.34 -18.97 24.90
C ILE A 24 -16.93 -18.39 23.60
N VAL A 25 -16.07 -18.05 22.63
CA VAL A 25 -16.50 -17.67 21.27
C VAL A 25 -15.65 -18.43 20.25
N GLU A 26 -16.29 -19.31 19.49
CA GLU A 26 -15.67 -20.19 18.49
C GLU A 26 -15.38 -19.46 17.16
N ASN A 27 -14.29 -19.85 16.48
CA ASN A 27 -14.32 -20.10 15.04
C ASN A 27 -13.08 -20.90 14.60
N ASN A 28 -13.17 -21.53 13.43
CA ASN A 28 -12.23 -22.51 12.86
C ASN A 28 -10.87 -21.89 12.46
N ASP A 29 -9.79 -22.69 12.51
CA ASP A 29 -8.36 -22.31 12.35
C ASP A 29 -7.76 -21.43 13.46
N LYS A 30 -8.48 -21.33 14.59
CA LYS A 30 -8.02 -20.82 15.89
C LYS A 30 -7.51 -21.97 16.77
N SER A 31 -6.20 -22.13 16.90
CA SER A 31 -5.61 -23.15 17.79
C SER A 31 -5.44 -22.62 19.22
N GLU A 32 -6.25 -23.19 20.13
CA GLU A 32 -6.29 -23.04 21.59
C GLU A 32 -6.83 -21.70 22.12
N GLY A 33 -8.00 -21.75 22.78
CA GLY A 33 -8.44 -20.66 23.65
C GLY A 33 -7.36 -20.37 24.69
N ILE A 34 -6.98 -19.11 24.83
CA ILE A 34 -6.06 -18.74 25.90
C ILE A 34 -6.80 -18.89 27.23
N TYR A 35 -6.51 -19.97 27.96
CA TYR A 35 -6.92 -20.12 29.34
C TYR A 35 -6.16 -19.09 30.19
N LEU A 36 -6.86 -18.06 30.65
CA LEU A 36 -6.29 -16.97 31.45
C LEU A 36 -6.07 -17.35 32.93
N GLU A 37 -6.29 -18.62 33.30
CA GLU A 37 -6.16 -19.08 34.68
C GLU A 37 -4.70 -18.97 35.17
N GLY A 38 -4.53 -18.25 36.29
CA GLY A 38 -3.22 -17.97 36.87
C GLY A 38 -2.40 -16.91 36.13
N PHE A 39 -2.99 -16.22 35.13
CA PHE A 39 -2.40 -15.03 34.55
C PHE A 39 -2.82 -13.78 35.33
N GLU A 40 -1.83 -12.99 35.76
CA GLU A 40 -2.04 -11.73 36.46
C GLU A 40 -1.94 -10.56 35.48
N LYS A 41 -2.82 -9.56 35.63
CA LYS A 41 -2.81 -8.37 34.78
C LYS A 41 -1.56 -7.53 35.04
N VAL A 42 -1.02 -6.99 33.96
CA VAL A 42 0.08 -6.03 33.98
C VAL A 42 -0.47 -4.65 33.60
N PRO A 43 -0.35 -3.65 34.48
CA PRO A 43 -0.71 -2.28 34.13
C PRO A 43 0.13 -1.78 32.96
N LEU A 44 -0.51 -1.10 32.01
CA LEU A 44 0.14 -0.61 30.80
C LEU A 44 -0.53 0.67 30.33
N GLN A 45 0.24 1.75 30.22
CA GLN A 45 -0.19 3.02 29.65
C GLN A 45 0.71 3.39 28.47
N SER A 46 0.10 3.67 27.33
CA SER A 46 0.78 4.03 26.08
C SER A 46 -0.16 4.85 25.20
N GLN A 47 0.40 5.70 24.35
CA GLN A 47 -0.35 6.50 23.38
C GLN A 47 0.35 6.50 22.03
N ILE A 48 -0.42 6.66 20.96
CA ILE A 48 0.07 6.93 19.62
C ILE A 48 0.27 8.44 19.51
N THR A 49 1.54 8.84 19.41
CA THR A 49 1.97 10.23 19.40
C THR A 49 2.66 10.62 18.09
N SER A 50 2.83 9.70 17.14
CA SER A 50 3.45 9.93 15.85
C SER A 50 2.68 9.22 14.73
N VAL A 51 2.87 9.69 13.49
CA VAL A 51 2.41 8.95 12.31
C VAL A 51 3.08 7.58 12.31
N GLN A 52 2.28 6.54 12.11
CA GLN A 52 2.76 5.17 12.15
C GLN A 52 3.71 4.88 10.97
N PRO A 53 4.73 4.03 11.15
CA PRO A 53 5.60 3.63 10.06
C PRO A 53 4.80 3.07 8.87
N MET A 54 5.18 3.49 7.66
CA MET A 54 4.57 3.08 6.40
C MET A 54 3.09 3.48 6.23
N THR A 55 2.65 4.56 6.89
CA THR A 55 1.30 5.13 6.70
C THR A 55 1.32 6.65 6.55
N GLY A 56 0.19 7.19 6.12
CA GLY A 56 -0.14 8.61 6.21
C GLY A 56 0.14 9.43 4.96
N ILE A 57 0.21 10.75 5.13
CA ILE A 57 0.42 11.66 4.01
C ILE A 57 1.88 11.59 3.54
N VAL A 58 2.06 11.56 2.24
CA VAL A 58 3.33 11.40 1.53
C VAL A 58 3.71 12.73 0.90
N LEU A 59 4.99 13.06 0.89
CA LEU A 59 5.54 14.21 0.18
C LEU A 59 6.59 13.78 -0.85
N TRP A 60 6.85 14.63 -1.84
CA TRP A 60 8.01 14.48 -2.72
C TRP A 60 9.32 14.69 -1.95
N PRO A 61 10.42 13.99 -2.27
CA PRO A 61 11.68 14.13 -1.54
C PRO A 61 12.22 15.55 -1.43
N ALA A 62 12.17 16.33 -2.51
CA ALA A 62 12.61 17.72 -2.48
C ALA A 62 11.75 18.58 -1.53
N GLN A 63 10.44 18.31 -1.47
CA GLN A 63 9.52 19.00 -0.58
C GLN A 63 9.72 18.57 0.89
N ALA A 64 9.82 17.27 1.14
CA ALA A 64 10.10 16.73 2.47
C ALA A 64 11.43 17.27 3.02
N LYS A 65 12.48 17.28 2.20
CA LYS A 65 13.79 17.83 2.55
C LYS A 65 13.74 19.32 2.88
N SER A 66 13.13 20.13 2.02
CA SER A 66 13.03 21.58 2.23
C SER A 66 12.14 21.96 3.43
N ARG A 67 11.23 21.07 3.85
CA ARG A 67 10.27 21.30 4.94
C ARG A 67 10.51 20.43 6.16
N ASN A 68 11.64 19.75 6.25
CA ASN A 68 11.89 18.74 7.27
C ASN A 68 11.78 19.27 8.71
N SER A 69 12.22 20.52 8.95
CA SER A 69 12.11 21.18 10.26
C SER A 69 10.68 21.42 10.73
N THR A 70 9.70 21.33 9.83
CA THR A 70 8.30 21.69 10.11
C THR A 70 7.35 20.50 9.91
N TYR A 71 7.57 19.68 8.87
CA TYR A 71 6.71 18.53 8.54
C TYR A 71 7.39 17.17 8.76
N GLY A 72 8.68 17.11 9.09
CA GLY A 72 9.42 15.84 9.19
C GLY A 72 8.88 14.89 10.27
N ASN A 73 8.20 15.41 11.30
CA ASN A 73 7.53 14.57 12.31
C ASN A 73 6.04 14.32 12.03
N SER A 74 5.54 14.83 10.90
CA SER A 74 4.14 14.75 10.48
C SER A 74 3.92 13.79 9.32
N ILE A 75 4.98 13.14 8.82
CA ILE A 75 4.94 12.14 7.75
C ILE A 75 5.84 10.96 8.12
N SER A 76 5.64 9.82 7.45
CA SER A 76 6.52 8.65 7.56
C SER A 76 7.06 8.18 6.20
N LEU A 77 6.59 8.80 5.11
CA LEU A 77 6.76 8.32 3.75
C LEU A 77 7.12 9.46 2.79
N GLU A 78 7.93 9.14 1.78
CA GLU A 78 8.23 10.02 0.65
C GLU A 78 8.05 9.28 -0.68
N PHE A 79 7.51 9.93 -1.71
CA PHE A 79 7.24 9.31 -3.01
C PHE A 79 8.22 9.78 -4.08
N SER A 80 8.80 8.86 -4.84
CA SER A 80 9.72 9.18 -5.93
C SER A 80 9.38 8.44 -7.22
N TYR A 81 9.32 9.19 -8.31
CA TYR A 81 9.47 8.60 -9.64
C TYR A 81 10.93 8.20 -9.87
N CYS A 82 11.13 7.00 -10.40
CA CYS A 82 12.43 6.46 -10.74
C CYS A 82 12.46 6.09 -12.23
N LEU A 83 13.64 6.13 -12.84
CA LEU A 83 13.81 5.89 -14.27
C LEU A 83 14.70 4.66 -14.47
N PRO A 84 14.28 3.64 -15.25
CA PRO A 84 15.16 2.53 -15.57
C PRO A 84 16.45 3.00 -16.27
N SER A 85 16.35 4.02 -17.12
CA SER A 85 17.50 4.64 -17.79
C SER A 85 18.50 5.33 -16.85
N ASP A 86 18.13 5.67 -15.62
CA ASP A 86 19.05 6.32 -14.66
C ASP A 86 19.95 5.30 -13.95
N VAL A 87 19.59 4.02 -14.00
CA VAL A 87 20.29 2.95 -13.26
C VAL A 87 20.86 1.87 -14.16
N VAL A 88 20.48 1.81 -15.44
CA VAL A 88 20.99 0.82 -16.40
C VAL A 88 22.08 1.43 -17.26
N THR A 89 23.28 0.86 -17.18
CA THR A 89 24.46 1.34 -17.93
C THR A 89 24.71 0.54 -19.20
N GLY A 90 24.12 -0.65 -19.33
CA GLY A 90 24.29 -1.50 -20.51
C GLY A 90 23.79 -2.92 -20.31
N LYS A 91 24.16 -3.78 -21.26
CA LYS A 91 23.94 -5.23 -21.21
C LYS A 91 25.20 -5.94 -21.73
N ALA A 92 25.71 -6.89 -20.97
CA ALA A 92 26.86 -7.73 -21.34
C ALA A 92 26.56 -9.19 -21.01
N ASP A 93 26.90 -10.10 -21.93
CA ASP A 93 26.73 -11.56 -21.76
C ASP A 93 25.32 -11.98 -21.29
N GLY A 94 24.28 -11.30 -21.79
CA GLY A 94 22.89 -11.58 -21.43
C GLY A 94 22.45 -11.05 -20.06
N LYS A 95 23.31 -10.30 -19.35
CA LYS A 95 23.02 -9.68 -18.05
C LYS A 95 22.96 -8.18 -18.17
N ILE A 96 22.06 -7.56 -17.41
CA ILE A 96 21.98 -6.11 -17.31
C ILE A 96 23.09 -5.60 -16.39
N GLU A 97 23.76 -4.54 -16.82
CA GLU A 97 24.72 -3.81 -16.01
C GLU A 97 24.01 -2.61 -15.37
N TYR A 98 24.19 -2.46 -14.05
CA TYR A 98 23.53 -1.44 -13.27
C TYR A 98 24.52 -0.52 -12.55
N ASP A 99 24.19 0.77 -12.51
CA ASP A 99 24.71 1.71 -11.53
C ASP A 99 23.56 2.17 -10.62
N TRP A 100 23.46 1.57 -9.44
CA TRP A 100 22.43 1.90 -8.46
C TRP A 100 22.75 3.14 -7.62
N SER A 101 23.89 3.81 -7.83
CA SER A 101 24.39 4.86 -6.93
C SER A 101 23.41 6.02 -6.73
N SER A 102 22.72 6.45 -7.79
CA SER A 102 21.70 7.51 -7.74
C SER A 102 20.48 7.08 -6.91
N PHE A 103 20.05 5.83 -7.06
CA PHE A 103 18.93 5.25 -6.33
C PHE A 103 19.28 5.01 -4.85
N GLU A 104 20.48 4.50 -4.56
CA GLU A 104 20.99 4.36 -3.19
C GLU A 104 21.06 5.71 -2.48
N ALA A 105 21.58 6.74 -3.14
CA ALA A 105 21.64 8.09 -2.58
C ALA A 105 20.24 8.68 -2.29
N LEU A 106 19.25 8.39 -3.15
CA LEU A 106 17.86 8.76 -2.91
C LEU A 106 17.32 8.07 -1.65
N LEU A 107 17.50 6.75 -1.54
CA LEU A 107 17.02 5.99 -0.38
C LEU A 107 17.70 6.43 0.92
N ASP A 108 19.00 6.69 0.89
CA ASP A 108 19.76 7.18 2.06
C ASP A 108 19.32 8.59 2.47
N ASP A 109 19.08 9.49 1.51
CA ASP A 109 18.60 10.84 1.79
C ASP A 109 17.20 10.80 2.46
N ILE A 110 16.28 9.98 1.94
CA ILE A 110 14.94 9.74 2.52
C ILE A 110 15.06 9.13 3.93
N ALA A 111 15.84 8.05 4.07
CA ALA A 111 16.04 7.36 5.35
C ALA A 111 16.70 8.24 6.42
N SER A 112 17.59 9.17 6.02
CA SER A 112 18.23 10.12 6.94
C SER A 112 17.25 11.07 7.64
N ARG A 113 16.06 11.27 7.05
CA ARG A 113 14.95 12.02 7.66
C ARG A 113 14.03 11.12 8.50
N GLY A 114 14.28 9.82 8.52
CA GLY A 114 13.45 8.83 9.20
C GLY A 114 12.14 8.52 8.46
N HIS A 115 12.12 8.69 7.15
CA HIS A 115 10.99 8.31 6.29
C HIS A 115 11.38 7.13 5.41
N GLN A 116 10.41 6.37 4.93
CA GLN A 116 10.61 5.31 3.94
C GLN A 116 10.11 5.75 2.56
N ALA A 117 10.66 5.18 1.50
CA ALA A 117 10.35 5.52 0.13
C ALA A 117 9.17 4.70 -0.42
N ILE A 118 8.34 5.37 -1.22
CA ILE A 118 7.47 4.75 -2.22
C ILE A 118 8.12 5.01 -3.56
N VAL A 119 8.42 3.96 -4.32
CA VAL A 119 9.16 4.07 -5.58
C VAL A 119 8.32 3.60 -6.76
N ARG A 120 8.25 4.40 -7.81
CA ARG A 120 7.57 4.04 -9.06
C ARG A 120 8.53 4.19 -10.24
N PHE A 121 8.93 3.07 -10.83
CA PHE A 121 9.64 3.08 -12.11
C PHE A 121 8.66 3.32 -13.26
N ARG A 122 9.00 4.24 -14.16
CA ARG A 122 8.13 4.62 -15.28
C ARG A 122 8.91 4.83 -16.57
N TYR A 123 8.30 4.48 -17.70
CA TYR A 123 8.86 4.77 -19.02
C TYR A 123 8.35 6.11 -19.54
N GLU A 124 7.04 6.30 -19.58
CA GLU A 124 6.42 7.49 -20.13
C GLU A 124 6.11 8.55 -19.06
N TYR A 125 6.50 9.80 -19.30
CA TYR A 125 6.02 10.98 -18.58
C TYR A 125 5.81 12.10 -19.61
N PRO A 126 4.55 12.37 -19.98
CA PRO A 126 4.21 13.45 -20.89
C PRO A 126 4.89 14.77 -20.55
N ASN A 127 5.49 15.39 -21.57
CA ASN A 127 6.11 16.72 -21.49
C ASN A 127 7.23 16.86 -20.43
N ALA A 128 7.67 15.79 -19.76
CA ALA A 128 8.87 15.82 -18.94
C ALA A 128 10.13 15.82 -19.80
N MET A 129 11.24 16.32 -19.27
CA MET A 129 12.55 16.10 -19.88
C MET A 129 13.09 14.76 -19.37
N THR A 130 13.30 13.80 -20.27
CA THR A 130 13.96 12.52 -19.96
C THR A 130 15.20 12.41 -20.84
N ASN A 131 16.38 12.26 -20.24
CA ASN A 131 17.67 12.17 -20.95
C ASN A 131 17.88 13.27 -22.02
N GLY A 132 17.50 14.52 -21.70
CA GLY A 132 17.63 15.64 -22.62
C GLY A 132 16.58 15.71 -23.73
N VAL A 133 15.61 14.78 -23.77
CA VAL A 133 14.52 14.77 -24.75
C VAL A 133 13.20 15.12 -24.08
N LYS A 134 12.51 16.14 -24.62
CA LYS A 134 11.17 16.53 -24.19
C LYS A 134 10.16 15.44 -24.58
N GLY A 135 9.45 14.91 -23.59
CA GLY A 135 8.56 13.77 -23.75
C GLY A 135 9.27 12.43 -23.93
N GLY A 136 10.59 12.37 -23.78
CA GLY A 136 11.36 11.14 -24.02
C GLY A 136 10.98 10.02 -23.05
N THR A 137 11.05 8.77 -23.51
CA THR A 137 10.89 7.60 -22.64
C THR A 137 12.11 7.42 -21.74
N ALA A 138 11.95 6.73 -20.62
CA ALA A 138 13.03 6.28 -19.75
C ALA A 138 13.52 4.85 -20.08
N VAL A 139 13.33 4.41 -21.33
CA VAL A 139 13.90 3.14 -21.80
C VAL A 139 15.42 3.26 -21.85
N PRO A 140 16.19 2.28 -21.34
CA PRO A 140 17.66 2.33 -21.35
C PRO A 140 18.26 2.52 -22.75
N ASP A 141 19.36 3.27 -22.81
CA ASP A 141 19.98 3.68 -24.08
C ASP A 141 20.45 2.49 -24.94
N TYR A 142 20.88 1.38 -24.32
CA TYR A 142 21.30 0.20 -25.08
C TYR A 142 20.13 -0.41 -25.89
N ILE A 143 18.90 -0.39 -25.36
CA ILE A 143 17.70 -0.85 -26.06
C ILE A 143 17.34 0.14 -27.16
N LYS A 144 17.38 1.45 -26.84
CA LYS A 144 17.12 2.51 -27.82
C LYS A 144 18.08 2.48 -29.01
N SER A 145 19.29 1.96 -28.82
CA SER A 145 20.30 1.81 -29.87
C SER A 145 20.06 0.61 -30.79
N LEU A 146 19.12 -0.29 -30.45
CA LEU A 146 18.83 -1.46 -31.27
C LEU A 146 18.18 -1.04 -32.60
N PRO A 147 18.57 -1.68 -33.73
CA PRO A 147 18.09 -1.29 -35.05
C PRO A 147 16.59 -1.55 -35.26
N ASP A 148 15.99 -2.41 -34.44
CA ASP A 148 14.58 -2.80 -34.48
C ASP A 148 13.73 -2.15 -33.38
N TYR A 149 14.28 -1.25 -32.57
CA TYR A 149 13.53 -0.52 -31.55
C TYR A 149 13.01 0.82 -32.11
N ASN A 150 11.68 0.97 -32.18
CA ASN A 150 11.03 2.09 -32.85
C ASN A 150 9.90 2.70 -32.01
N GLU A 151 10.23 3.76 -31.26
CA GLU A 151 9.24 4.50 -30.47
C GLU A 151 8.18 5.16 -31.35
N THR A 152 6.97 5.31 -30.80
CA THR A 152 5.95 6.17 -31.40
C THR A 152 5.87 7.51 -30.67
N PHE A 153 5.27 8.52 -31.29
CA PHE A 153 5.26 9.88 -30.77
C PHE A 153 3.87 10.52 -30.90
N SER A 154 3.51 11.34 -29.91
CA SER A 154 2.43 12.31 -29.97
C SER A 154 2.95 13.69 -29.57
N ALA A 155 2.61 14.72 -30.35
CA ALA A 155 3.02 16.10 -30.06
C ALA A 155 2.20 16.73 -28.92
N ASP A 156 0.99 16.23 -28.69
CA ASP A 156 0.07 16.72 -27.68
C ASP A 156 -0.78 15.57 -27.16
N ALA A 157 -0.21 14.82 -26.21
CA ALA A 157 -0.77 13.61 -25.65
C ALA A 157 -1.97 13.90 -24.73
N GLY A 158 -3.10 14.31 -25.30
CA GLY A 158 -4.31 14.63 -24.53
C GLY A 158 -4.30 16.01 -23.87
N GLY A 159 -3.48 16.94 -24.35
CA GLY A 159 -3.27 18.25 -23.71
C GLY A 159 -2.05 18.28 -22.78
N ASP A 160 -1.44 17.12 -22.51
CA ASP A 160 -0.28 17.00 -21.63
C ASP A 160 1.05 17.23 -22.36
N GLY A 161 1.03 17.57 -23.65
CA GLY A 161 2.20 17.92 -24.44
C GLY A 161 2.93 16.73 -25.07
N ALA A 162 4.17 16.97 -25.50
CA ALA A 162 4.95 16.02 -26.29
C ALA A 162 5.28 14.75 -25.50
N THR A 163 5.08 13.58 -26.12
CA THR A 163 5.30 12.26 -25.49
C THR A 163 5.75 11.22 -26.52
N TYR A 164 6.87 10.56 -26.23
CA TYR A 164 7.29 9.32 -26.87
C TYR A 164 6.73 8.13 -26.09
N TYR A 165 6.45 7.04 -26.78
CA TYR A 165 5.94 5.79 -26.22
C TYR A 165 6.92 4.67 -26.50
N ALA A 166 7.21 3.86 -25.48
CA ALA A 166 8.12 2.74 -25.61
C ALA A 166 7.62 1.73 -26.66
N ASP A 167 8.56 1.13 -27.41
CA ASP A 167 8.22 0.15 -28.45
C ASP A 167 7.98 -1.23 -27.84
N TRP A 168 6.71 -1.50 -27.54
CA TRP A 168 6.27 -2.77 -26.99
C TRP A 168 6.24 -3.91 -28.00
N SER A 169 6.55 -3.67 -29.28
CA SER A 169 6.76 -4.74 -30.25
C SER A 169 8.17 -5.36 -30.14
N ASN A 170 9.08 -4.63 -29.51
CA ASN A 170 10.47 -5.04 -29.33
C ASN A 170 10.61 -6.10 -28.22
N GLY A 171 11.16 -7.27 -28.57
CA GLY A 171 11.35 -8.38 -27.65
C GLY A 171 12.38 -8.11 -26.55
N GLU A 172 13.39 -7.26 -26.82
CA GLU A 172 14.38 -6.89 -25.81
C GLU A 172 13.74 -6.02 -24.72
N LEU A 173 12.88 -5.04 -25.06
CA LEU A 173 12.17 -4.25 -24.06
C LEU A 173 11.28 -5.12 -23.14
N GLN A 174 10.56 -6.07 -23.74
CA GLN A 174 9.70 -7.01 -23.00
C GLN A 174 10.53 -7.90 -22.06
N TRP A 175 11.64 -8.47 -22.54
CA TRP A 175 12.54 -9.26 -21.71
C TRP A 175 13.17 -8.41 -20.60
N PHE A 176 13.73 -7.25 -20.97
CA PHE A 176 14.38 -6.33 -20.05
C PHE A 176 13.45 -5.91 -18.92
N THR A 177 12.21 -5.55 -19.23
CA THR A 177 11.27 -5.07 -18.22
C THR A 177 11.01 -6.13 -17.14
N LYS A 178 10.88 -7.42 -17.49
CA LYS A 178 10.80 -8.51 -16.50
C LYS A 178 12.13 -8.69 -15.76
N GLN A 179 13.25 -8.73 -16.49
CA GLN A 179 14.58 -8.91 -15.90
C GLN A 179 14.94 -7.80 -14.91
N PHE A 180 14.58 -6.55 -15.21
CA PHE A 180 14.76 -5.39 -14.34
C PHE A 180 14.10 -5.62 -12.98
N TYR A 181 12.85 -6.07 -12.95
CA TYR A 181 12.16 -6.36 -11.69
C TYR A 181 12.69 -7.61 -10.99
N THR A 182 13.21 -8.60 -11.73
CA THR A 182 13.97 -9.72 -11.12
C THR A 182 15.18 -9.20 -10.35
N ASP A 183 16.02 -8.39 -10.98
CA ASP A 183 17.26 -7.89 -10.39
C ASP A 183 16.98 -6.87 -9.28
N PHE A 184 15.97 -6.01 -9.48
CA PHE A 184 15.51 -5.06 -8.48
C PHE A 184 14.98 -5.77 -7.23
N ALA A 185 14.09 -6.75 -7.36
CA ALA A 185 13.57 -7.49 -6.22
C ALA A 185 14.67 -8.30 -5.51
N ALA A 186 15.59 -8.93 -6.25
CA ALA A 186 16.73 -9.64 -5.68
C ALA A 186 17.62 -8.75 -4.79
N LYS A 187 17.70 -7.45 -5.11
CA LYS A 187 18.47 -6.47 -4.33
C LYS A 187 17.64 -5.78 -3.24
N TYR A 188 16.36 -5.51 -3.48
CA TYR A 188 15.58 -4.54 -2.70
C TYR A 188 14.26 -5.05 -2.09
N ASP A 189 13.81 -6.29 -2.34
CA ASP A 189 12.52 -6.77 -1.81
C ASP A 189 12.46 -6.80 -0.26
N GLN A 190 13.61 -6.83 0.41
CA GLN A 190 13.72 -6.71 1.87
C GLN A 190 14.37 -5.40 2.34
N ASP A 191 14.56 -4.42 1.45
CA ASP A 191 15.18 -3.16 1.83
C ASP A 191 14.24 -2.35 2.73
N ILE A 192 14.67 -2.15 3.97
CA ILE A 192 13.89 -1.44 5.00
C ILE A 192 13.64 0.04 4.64
N ARG A 193 14.38 0.62 3.69
CA ARG A 193 14.18 1.99 3.23
C ARG A 193 13.00 2.10 2.28
N ILE A 194 12.47 1.00 1.75
CA ILE A 194 11.34 0.98 0.81
C ILE A 194 10.08 0.46 1.51
N ALA A 195 9.05 1.30 1.59
CA ALA A 195 7.75 0.91 2.11
C ALA A 195 6.94 0.16 1.05
N PHE A 196 6.85 0.73 -0.16
CA PHE A 196 5.99 0.25 -1.23
C PHE A 196 6.64 0.44 -2.61
N VAL A 197 6.33 -0.46 -3.55
CA VAL A 197 6.71 -0.34 -4.96
C VAL A 197 5.45 -0.15 -5.80
N GLN A 198 5.46 0.80 -6.73
CA GLN A 198 4.38 0.95 -7.70
C GLN A 198 4.88 0.54 -9.10
N VAL A 199 4.07 -0.24 -9.80
CA VAL A 199 4.40 -0.76 -11.14
C VAL A 199 3.23 -0.54 -12.09
N GLY A 200 3.51 -0.50 -13.39
CA GLY A 200 2.49 -0.37 -14.42
C GLY A 200 3.06 0.05 -15.75
N PHE A 201 2.18 0.50 -16.65
CA PHE A 201 2.51 0.84 -18.03
C PHE A 201 1.79 2.11 -18.47
N GLY A 202 2.29 2.76 -19.52
CA GLY A 202 1.68 3.98 -20.04
C GLY A 202 2.09 5.21 -19.27
N HIS A 203 1.33 6.29 -19.44
CA HIS A 203 1.62 7.58 -18.81
C HIS A 203 1.75 7.40 -17.29
N TRP A 204 2.88 7.82 -16.74
CA TRP A 204 3.21 7.70 -15.30
C TRP A 204 3.10 6.27 -14.72
N SER A 205 3.08 5.24 -15.58
CA SER A 205 2.80 3.83 -15.23
C SER A 205 1.37 3.58 -14.72
N GLU A 206 0.38 4.28 -15.27
CA GLU A 206 -1.00 4.32 -14.74
C GLU A 206 -2.03 3.57 -15.59
N TYR A 207 -1.61 2.72 -16.51
CA TYR A 207 -2.50 1.92 -17.37
C TYR A 207 -3.37 2.72 -18.35
N HIS A 208 -2.94 3.92 -18.73
CA HIS A 208 -3.58 4.71 -19.78
C HIS A 208 -2.54 5.42 -20.66
N ILE A 209 -2.98 5.81 -21.86
CA ILE A 209 -2.24 6.71 -22.76
C ILE A 209 -3.23 7.66 -23.46
N TYR A 210 -2.86 8.93 -23.61
CA TYR A 210 -3.70 9.94 -24.27
C TYR A 210 -3.07 10.53 -25.54
N GLY A 211 -3.93 11.15 -26.38
CA GLY A 211 -3.51 11.85 -27.60
C GLY A 211 -2.80 10.99 -28.65
N THR A 212 -2.96 9.67 -28.57
CA THR A 212 -2.59 8.70 -29.60
C THR A 212 -3.58 7.54 -29.60
N GLY A 213 -3.69 6.81 -30.70
CA GLY A 213 -4.50 5.61 -30.76
C GLY A 213 -3.80 4.46 -30.03
N LEU A 214 -4.50 3.80 -29.11
CA LEU A 214 -3.99 2.59 -28.48
C LEU A 214 -3.73 1.49 -29.52
N ARG A 215 -2.49 1.04 -29.60
CA ARG A 215 -2.03 -0.10 -30.40
C ARG A 215 -1.32 -1.09 -29.47
N ALA A 216 -2.10 -2.00 -28.89
CA ALA A 216 -1.58 -3.04 -27.99
C ALA A 216 -0.48 -3.86 -28.67
N GLY A 217 0.63 -4.07 -27.95
CA GLY A 217 1.86 -4.68 -28.46
C GLY A 217 2.75 -3.74 -29.28
N ILE A 218 2.43 -2.44 -29.38
CA ILE A 218 3.26 -1.46 -30.09
C ILE A 218 3.54 -0.23 -29.22
N ASN A 219 2.55 0.63 -28.95
CA ASN A 219 2.75 1.83 -28.11
C ASN A 219 2.22 1.66 -26.68
N PHE A 220 1.80 0.44 -26.37
CA PHE A 220 1.37 -0.04 -25.07
C PHE A 220 1.58 -1.57 -25.07
N PRO A 221 1.92 -2.24 -23.95
CA PRO A 221 2.14 -3.67 -23.99
C PRO A 221 0.88 -4.46 -24.33
N SER A 222 1.05 -5.61 -25.00
CA SER A 222 -0.08 -6.50 -25.29
C SER A 222 -0.70 -7.03 -23.99
N HIS A 223 -1.96 -7.45 -24.04
CA HIS A 223 -2.61 -8.06 -22.86
C HIS A 223 -1.89 -9.32 -22.40
N ASP A 224 -1.42 -10.15 -23.34
CA ASP A 224 -0.64 -11.36 -23.01
C ASP A 224 0.64 -11.02 -22.26
N TYR A 225 1.40 -10.02 -22.74
CA TYR A 225 2.63 -9.60 -22.06
C TYR A 225 2.34 -8.97 -20.68
N GLN A 226 1.27 -8.18 -20.54
CA GLN A 226 0.87 -7.65 -19.23
C GLN A 226 0.57 -8.78 -18.23
N ALA A 227 -0.12 -9.83 -18.66
CA ALA A 227 -0.41 -10.99 -17.82
C ALA A 227 0.87 -11.71 -17.38
N GLU A 228 1.82 -11.92 -18.30
CA GLU A 228 3.15 -12.47 -17.97
C GLU A 228 3.91 -11.60 -16.99
N PHE A 229 3.96 -10.29 -17.25
CA PHE A 229 4.66 -9.32 -16.42
C PHE A 229 4.10 -9.28 -15.00
N LEU A 230 2.78 -9.18 -14.84
CA LEU A 230 2.14 -9.11 -13.52
C LEU A 230 2.34 -10.40 -12.72
N THR A 231 2.23 -11.55 -13.38
CA THR A 231 2.53 -12.85 -12.76
C THR A 231 3.99 -12.91 -12.32
N HIS A 232 4.90 -12.37 -13.13
CA HIS A 232 6.32 -12.30 -12.81
C HIS A 232 6.61 -11.37 -11.61
N VAL A 233 6.07 -10.14 -11.61
CA VAL A 233 6.20 -9.18 -10.48
C VAL A 233 5.71 -9.82 -9.18
N ASN A 234 4.54 -10.48 -9.21
CA ASN A 234 4.00 -11.19 -8.05
C ASN A 234 4.91 -12.34 -7.57
N SER A 235 5.71 -12.94 -8.46
CA SER A 235 6.63 -14.02 -8.10
C SER A 235 7.94 -13.51 -7.50
N VAL A 236 8.38 -12.30 -7.83
CA VAL A 236 9.68 -11.76 -7.37
C VAL A 236 9.56 -10.88 -6.12
N PHE A 237 8.45 -10.16 -5.95
CA PHE A 237 8.18 -9.42 -4.70
C PHE A 237 7.41 -10.29 -3.72
N GLN A 238 8.09 -10.84 -2.73
CA GLN A 238 7.51 -11.68 -1.68
C GLN A 238 7.39 -10.94 -0.34
N HIS A 239 8.13 -9.85 -0.15
CA HIS A 239 8.19 -9.13 1.11
C HIS A 239 7.74 -7.68 1.00
N THR A 240 8.09 -6.98 -0.09
CA THR A 240 7.70 -5.59 -0.33
C THR A 240 6.32 -5.54 -0.99
N PRO A 241 5.32 -4.91 -0.35
CA PRO A 241 4.03 -4.75 -0.99
C PRO A 241 4.13 -3.86 -2.22
N TRP A 242 3.39 -4.23 -3.26
CA TRP A 242 3.40 -3.51 -4.53
C TRP A 242 1.99 -3.14 -4.99
N ASN A 243 1.87 -2.05 -5.74
CA ASN A 243 0.60 -1.49 -6.19
C ASN A 243 0.57 -1.27 -7.71
N ILE A 244 -0.65 -1.25 -8.25
CA ILE A 244 -0.96 -0.80 -9.62
C ILE A 244 -2.05 0.29 -9.57
N SER A 245 -2.18 1.09 -10.64
CA SER A 245 -3.23 2.12 -10.74
C SER A 245 -4.62 1.50 -10.73
N ILE A 246 -5.60 2.21 -10.16
CA ILE A 246 -7.02 1.86 -10.29
C ILE A 246 -7.51 1.87 -11.74
N ASP A 247 -6.84 2.59 -12.64
CA ASP A 247 -7.14 2.59 -14.08
C ASP A 247 -6.91 1.23 -14.74
N ALA A 248 -6.27 0.30 -14.04
CA ALA A 248 -6.27 -1.12 -14.39
C ALA A 248 -7.69 -1.75 -14.45
N ALA A 249 -8.73 -1.00 -14.07
CA ALA A 249 -10.12 -1.34 -14.29
C ALA A 249 -10.56 -1.20 -15.76
N ASP A 250 -9.87 -0.38 -16.57
CA ASP A 250 -10.20 -0.21 -17.98
C ASP A 250 -9.74 -1.41 -18.82
N LYS A 251 -10.75 -2.18 -19.21
CA LYS A 251 -10.69 -3.39 -20.04
C LYS A 251 -10.12 -3.18 -21.43
N THR A 252 -9.95 -1.92 -21.86
CA THR A 252 -9.32 -1.52 -23.11
C THR A 252 -7.80 -1.65 -23.01
N TYR A 253 -7.22 -1.17 -21.91
CA TYR A 253 -5.77 -1.14 -21.71
C TYR A 253 -5.23 -2.45 -21.16
N THR A 254 -5.97 -3.13 -20.28
CA THR A 254 -5.44 -4.28 -19.54
C THR A 254 -6.42 -5.44 -19.41
N PRO A 255 -5.92 -6.69 -19.29
CA PRO A 255 -6.78 -7.87 -19.10
C PRO A 255 -7.16 -8.13 -17.62
N ILE A 256 -6.68 -7.33 -16.66
CA ILE A 256 -6.76 -7.62 -15.21
C ILE A 256 -8.18 -7.96 -14.76
N VAL A 257 -9.13 -7.02 -14.88
CA VAL A 257 -10.52 -7.22 -14.40
C VAL A 257 -11.32 -8.26 -15.21
N LYS A 258 -10.76 -8.79 -16.31
CA LYS A 258 -11.34 -9.89 -17.09
C LYS A 258 -10.76 -11.26 -16.70
N THR A 259 -9.69 -11.29 -15.92
CA THR A 259 -8.89 -12.49 -15.70
C THR A 259 -8.78 -12.79 -14.22
N GLU A 260 -9.46 -13.84 -13.76
CA GLU A 260 -9.52 -14.22 -12.35
C GLU A 260 -8.14 -14.47 -11.73
N SER A 261 -7.25 -15.15 -12.46
CA SER A 261 -5.89 -15.41 -11.97
C SER A 261 -5.08 -14.13 -11.75
N LEU A 262 -5.27 -13.11 -12.60
CA LEU A 262 -4.64 -11.79 -12.41
C LEU A 262 -5.25 -11.05 -11.22
N MET A 263 -6.58 -11.07 -11.08
CA MET A 263 -7.28 -10.48 -9.93
C MET A 263 -6.84 -11.07 -8.59
N ASN A 264 -6.45 -12.35 -8.59
CA ASN A 264 -6.00 -13.07 -7.40
C ASN A 264 -4.55 -12.74 -6.98
N LEU A 265 -3.77 -12.07 -7.83
CA LEU A 265 -2.41 -11.61 -7.45
C LEU A 265 -2.47 -10.65 -6.24
N ASN A 266 -1.31 -10.50 -5.57
CA ASN A 266 -1.17 -9.78 -4.30
C ASN A 266 -0.86 -8.28 -4.47
N PHE A 267 -1.22 -7.70 -5.61
CA PHE A 267 -1.10 -6.24 -5.77
C PHE A 267 -2.15 -5.51 -4.93
N GLY A 268 -1.74 -4.34 -4.43
CA GLY A 268 -2.62 -3.30 -3.93
C GLY A 268 -2.95 -2.28 -5.01
N LEU A 269 -3.63 -1.20 -4.62
CA LEU A 269 -4.10 -0.17 -5.56
C LEU A 269 -3.55 1.20 -5.21
N PHE A 270 -3.35 2.02 -6.24
CA PHE A 270 -3.16 3.45 -6.07
C PHE A 270 -4.12 4.24 -6.97
N ASP A 271 -4.68 5.31 -6.43
CA ASP A 271 -5.55 6.26 -7.12
C ASP A 271 -4.80 7.57 -7.33
N ASP A 272 -4.54 7.95 -8.57
CA ASP A 272 -3.77 9.14 -8.96
C ASP A 272 -4.57 10.45 -8.87
N SER A 273 -5.87 10.35 -8.58
CA SER A 273 -6.80 11.47 -8.61
C SER A 273 -7.84 11.34 -7.49
N PHE A 274 -7.39 11.09 -6.26
CA PHE A 274 -8.27 10.89 -5.12
C PHE A 274 -8.96 12.20 -4.66
N MET A 275 -10.19 12.10 -4.16
CA MET A 275 -10.95 13.22 -3.53
C MET A 275 -11.22 14.48 -4.39
N HIS A 276 -11.64 14.32 -5.64
CA HIS A 276 -12.22 15.42 -6.43
C HIS A 276 -13.75 15.43 -6.46
N SER A 277 -14.33 16.49 -7.01
CA SER A 277 -15.78 16.74 -7.07
C SER A 277 -16.62 15.71 -7.84
N LYS A 278 -16.00 14.79 -8.57
CA LYS A 278 -16.64 13.73 -9.36
C LYS A 278 -16.07 12.35 -9.03
N HIS A 279 -15.34 12.22 -7.92
CA HIS A 279 -14.67 10.98 -7.54
C HIS A 279 -15.70 9.90 -7.22
N GLU A 280 -16.77 10.29 -6.54
CA GLU A 280 -17.86 9.43 -6.11
C GLU A 280 -18.97 9.35 -7.17
N ILE A 281 -19.59 8.19 -7.29
CA ILE A 281 -20.80 7.93 -8.09
C ILE A 281 -21.92 8.88 -7.63
N ALA A 282 -22.06 9.08 -6.31
CA ALA A 282 -23.08 9.96 -5.74
C ALA A 282 -22.92 11.44 -6.14
N GLN A 283 -21.73 11.86 -6.58
CA GLN A 283 -21.47 13.22 -7.06
C GLN A 283 -21.83 13.41 -8.55
N GLY A 284 -22.44 12.42 -9.20
CA GLY A 284 -22.80 12.45 -10.62
C GLY A 284 -21.66 12.08 -11.58
N GLY A 285 -20.49 11.71 -11.04
CA GLY A 285 -19.35 11.15 -11.76
C GLY A 285 -19.13 9.68 -11.41
N GLY A 286 -18.03 9.42 -10.70
CA GLY A 286 -17.74 8.12 -10.11
C GLY A 286 -16.84 7.23 -10.96
N TYR A 287 -15.95 7.79 -11.79
CA TYR A 287 -15.00 6.95 -12.52
C TYR A 287 -14.07 6.22 -11.53
N ASN A 288 -13.40 6.95 -10.64
CA ASN A 288 -12.51 6.40 -9.62
C ASN A 288 -13.24 5.34 -8.75
N GLU A 289 -14.40 5.68 -8.18
CA GLU A 289 -15.18 4.72 -7.38
C GLU A 289 -15.56 3.46 -8.17
N LYS A 290 -15.94 3.58 -9.45
CA LYS A 290 -16.23 2.40 -10.29
C LYS A 290 -14.97 1.55 -10.52
N CYS A 291 -13.80 2.16 -10.64
CA CYS A 291 -12.53 1.45 -10.76
C CYS A 291 -12.20 0.68 -9.48
N TRP A 292 -12.34 1.30 -8.31
CA TRP A 292 -12.22 0.65 -7.01
C TRP A 292 -13.18 -0.55 -6.87
N ILE A 293 -14.45 -0.37 -7.26
CA ILE A 293 -15.45 -1.45 -7.26
C ILE A 293 -15.06 -2.58 -8.23
N ALA A 294 -14.59 -2.24 -9.44
CA ALA A 294 -14.27 -3.21 -10.48
C ALA A 294 -13.05 -4.09 -10.12
N ILE A 295 -12.06 -3.54 -9.41
CA ILE A 295 -10.84 -4.28 -9.02
C ILE A 295 -10.99 -5.00 -7.66
N GLY A 296 -11.96 -4.57 -6.84
CA GLY A 296 -12.37 -5.24 -5.61
C GLY A 296 -12.23 -4.36 -4.37
N THR A 297 -13.35 -4.16 -3.67
CA THR A 297 -13.44 -3.32 -2.47
C THR A 297 -12.88 -3.96 -1.20
N ASP A 298 -12.43 -5.21 -1.27
CA ASP A 298 -11.86 -6.00 -0.18
C ASP A 298 -10.34 -6.21 -0.31
N ARG A 299 -9.73 -5.74 -1.40
CA ARG A 299 -8.30 -5.92 -1.68
C ARG A 299 -7.37 -5.36 -0.59
N TRP A 300 -7.80 -4.28 0.05
CA TRP A 300 -7.11 -3.67 1.18
C TRP A 300 -6.87 -4.65 2.34
N GLN A 301 -7.61 -5.76 2.43
CA GLN A 301 -7.37 -6.77 3.46
C GLN A 301 -6.04 -7.51 3.28
N LYS A 302 -5.48 -7.53 2.06
CA LYS A 302 -4.23 -8.24 1.73
C LYS A 302 -3.13 -7.37 1.14
N ALA A 303 -3.45 -6.21 0.59
CA ALA A 303 -2.48 -5.33 -0.05
C ALA A 303 -2.89 -3.85 0.03
N PRO A 304 -1.93 -2.89 0.09
CA PRO A 304 -2.23 -1.51 0.44
C PRO A 304 -3.10 -0.78 -0.57
N ALA A 305 -3.88 0.18 -0.08
CA ALA A 305 -4.54 1.20 -0.88
C ALA A 305 -3.82 2.54 -0.68
N GLY A 306 -3.51 3.25 -1.75
CA GLY A 306 -2.92 4.59 -1.65
C GLY A 306 -3.08 5.43 -2.89
N GLY A 307 -2.10 6.28 -3.20
CA GLY A 307 -2.10 7.10 -4.40
C GLY A 307 -1.80 8.57 -4.15
N GLU A 308 -2.51 9.46 -4.83
CA GLU A 308 -2.32 10.90 -4.86
C GLU A 308 -3.65 11.65 -4.83
N ILE A 309 -3.69 12.78 -4.11
CA ILE A 309 -4.83 13.68 -4.14
C ILE A 309 -4.92 14.35 -5.51
N SER A 310 -6.14 14.45 -6.06
CA SER A 310 -6.42 15.05 -7.37
C SER A 310 -5.76 16.41 -7.62
N TYR A 311 -5.24 16.59 -8.85
CA TYR A 311 -4.82 17.89 -9.40
C TYR A 311 -5.86 18.56 -10.29
N TYR A 312 -7.06 18.00 -10.46
CA TYR A 312 -8.07 18.56 -11.37
C TYR A 312 -8.42 20.01 -11.03
N THR A 313 -8.39 20.37 -9.74
CA THR A 313 -8.40 21.77 -9.34
C THR A 313 -7.34 22.06 -8.28
N SER A 314 -6.85 23.30 -8.25
CA SER A 314 -5.97 23.75 -7.15
C SER A 314 -6.65 23.71 -5.78
N ASN A 315 -7.99 23.62 -5.74
CA ASN A 315 -8.77 23.52 -4.52
C ASN A 315 -8.65 22.12 -3.89
N ASP A 316 -8.60 21.06 -4.69
CA ASP A 316 -8.54 19.65 -4.28
C ASP A 316 -7.37 19.44 -3.31
N GLN A 317 -6.14 19.65 -3.80
CA GLN A 317 -4.92 19.48 -2.99
C GLN A 317 -4.83 20.42 -1.78
N LYS A 318 -5.33 21.66 -1.87
CA LYS A 318 -5.19 22.62 -0.76
C LYS A 318 -6.19 22.39 0.38
N ASN A 319 -7.32 21.73 0.10
CA ASN A 319 -8.45 21.66 1.01
C ASN A 319 -8.92 20.24 1.35
N PHE A 320 -8.28 19.17 0.84
CA PHE A 320 -8.69 17.79 1.18
C PHE A 320 -8.64 17.49 2.69
N LEU A 321 -7.80 18.23 3.44
CA LEU A 321 -7.70 18.15 4.90
C LEU A 321 -8.66 19.07 5.66
N ASN A 322 -9.57 19.78 4.98
CA ASN A 322 -10.57 20.61 5.64
C ASN A 322 -11.38 19.76 6.64
N PRO A 323 -11.40 20.11 7.95
CA PRO A 323 -12.18 19.37 8.95
C PRO A 323 -13.69 19.37 8.69
N GLU A 324 -14.20 20.39 7.99
CA GLU A 324 -15.61 20.44 7.54
C GLU A 324 -15.86 19.57 6.30
N GLY A 325 -14.79 19.05 5.70
CA GLY A 325 -14.79 18.24 4.49
C GLY A 325 -14.76 19.04 3.19
N MET A 326 -14.65 18.30 2.09
CA MET A 326 -14.83 18.81 0.74
C MET A 326 -15.66 17.82 -0.09
N TYR A 327 -16.47 18.34 -1.00
CA TYR A 327 -17.31 17.52 -1.88
C TYR A 327 -18.22 16.52 -1.15
N GLY A 328 -18.59 16.83 0.10
CA GLY A 328 -19.50 16.04 0.93
C GLY A 328 -18.85 15.08 1.92
N PHE A 329 -17.51 15.00 1.98
CA PHE A 329 -16.79 14.07 2.85
C PHE A 329 -15.56 14.71 3.48
N THR A 330 -15.20 14.30 4.70
CA THR A 330 -13.90 14.61 5.30
C THR A 330 -12.81 13.66 4.79
N TRP A 331 -11.54 14.01 5.01
CA TRP A 331 -10.41 13.10 4.78
C TRP A 331 -10.63 11.75 5.48
N GLU A 332 -11.01 11.75 6.75
CA GLU A 332 -11.19 10.54 7.55
C GLU A 332 -12.29 9.63 6.99
N GLN A 333 -13.39 10.22 6.50
CA GLN A 333 -14.48 9.48 5.87
C GLN A 333 -14.04 8.85 4.54
N ALA A 334 -13.36 9.62 3.69
CA ALA A 334 -12.85 9.13 2.42
C ALA A 334 -11.76 8.07 2.61
N ALA A 335 -10.78 8.35 3.46
CA ALA A 335 -9.71 7.42 3.81
C ALA A 335 -10.28 6.10 4.35
N SER A 336 -11.23 6.16 5.29
CA SER A 336 -11.90 4.98 5.84
C SER A 336 -12.67 4.18 4.79
N LYS A 337 -13.42 4.85 3.90
CA LYS A 337 -14.18 4.17 2.83
C LYS A 337 -13.29 3.34 1.90
N TYR A 338 -12.11 3.84 1.57
CA TYR A 338 -11.17 3.20 0.62
C TYR A 338 -9.99 2.53 1.32
N HIS A 339 -9.99 2.48 2.66
CA HIS A 339 -8.93 1.88 3.49
C HIS A 339 -7.53 2.42 3.17
N ILE A 340 -7.44 3.73 2.96
CA ILE A 340 -6.20 4.40 2.52
C ILE A 340 -5.09 4.24 3.55
N THR A 341 -3.98 3.69 3.09
CA THR A 341 -2.75 3.47 3.86
C THR A 341 -1.81 4.65 3.75
N TYR A 342 -1.67 5.20 2.53
CA TYR A 342 -0.85 6.36 2.24
C TYR A 342 -1.47 7.22 1.13
N ILE A 343 -1.21 8.53 1.12
CA ILE A 343 -1.63 9.40 0.00
C ILE A 343 -0.63 10.52 -0.22
N LEU A 344 -0.28 10.81 -1.46
CA LEU A 344 0.56 11.95 -1.83
C LEU A 344 -0.27 13.25 -1.79
N GLY A 345 0.15 14.18 -0.95
CA GLY A 345 -0.53 15.45 -0.69
C GLY A 345 0.32 16.66 -1.09
N ASN A 346 0.79 16.71 -2.34
CA ASN A 346 1.79 17.67 -2.82
C ASN A 346 1.53 19.14 -2.48
N ASN A 347 0.34 19.68 -2.75
CA ASN A 347 0.08 21.13 -2.60
C ASN A 347 -0.63 21.49 -1.28
N ALA A 348 -0.80 20.54 -0.37
CA ALA A 348 -1.37 20.80 0.95
C ALA A 348 -0.42 21.50 1.94
N PRO A 349 0.90 21.20 2.02
CA PRO A 349 1.76 21.76 3.06
C PRO A 349 1.77 23.29 3.06
N GLY A 350 1.35 23.89 4.16
CA GLY A 350 1.29 25.34 4.34
C GLY A 350 0.02 26.00 3.79
N SER A 351 -0.96 25.21 3.31
CA SER A 351 -2.33 25.69 3.13
C SER A 351 -3.01 25.92 4.48
N ILE A 352 -4.18 26.55 4.49
CA ILE A 352 -4.96 26.80 5.71
C ILE A 352 -5.36 25.51 6.45
N HIS A 353 -5.53 24.40 5.71
CA HIS A 353 -5.88 23.09 6.27
C HIS A 353 -4.71 22.10 6.26
N GLY A 354 -3.58 22.45 5.66
CA GLY A 354 -2.40 21.59 5.57
C GLY A 354 -1.31 22.00 6.55
N THR A 355 -1.67 22.26 7.82
CA THR A 355 -0.69 22.51 8.89
C THR A 355 0.05 21.22 9.29
N PRO A 356 1.23 21.31 9.92
CA PRO A 356 1.95 20.11 10.38
C PRO A 356 1.13 19.24 11.35
N GLU A 357 0.36 19.86 12.23
CA GLU A 357 -0.50 19.17 13.19
C GLU A 357 -1.62 18.43 12.45
N ARG A 358 -2.28 19.09 11.50
CA ARG A 358 -3.36 18.46 10.72
C ARG A 358 -2.84 17.34 9.81
N PHE A 359 -1.65 17.49 9.24
CA PHE A 359 -0.95 16.42 8.51
C PHE A 359 -0.70 15.19 9.38
N LYS A 360 -0.22 15.41 10.61
CA LYS A 360 0.04 14.35 11.57
C LYS A 360 -1.25 13.64 11.99
N GLU A 361 -2.30 14.39 12.29
CA GLU A 361 -3.63 13.83 12.61
C GLU A 361 -4.17 12.98 11.45
N ALA A 362 -4.14 13.52 10.23
CA ALA A 362 -4.56 12.81 9.03
C ALA A 362 -3.72 11.54 8.77
N GLY A 363 -2.41 11.62 9.04
CA GLY A 363 -1.49 10.49 8.94
C GLY A 363 -1.77 9.39 9.97
N ILE A 364 -2.07 9.75 11.22
CA ILE A 364 -2.48 8.82 12.28
C ILE A 364 -3.83 8.18 11.94
N ALA A 365 -4.73 8.89 11.26
CA ALA A 365 -6.02 8.37 10.80
C ALA A 365 -5.90 7.45 9.55
N SER A 366 -4.69 7.19 9.05
CA SER A 366 -4.44 6.34 7.87
C SER A 366 -3.81 5.00 8.23
N GLY A 367 -4.18 3.95 7.51
CA GLY A 367 -3.59 2.61 7.70
C GLY A 367 -3.96 1.96 9.05
N TYR A 368 -3.01 1.26 9.65
CA TYR A 368 -3.20 0.54 10.90
C TYR A 368 -3.08 1.44 12.13
N SER A 369 -3.76 1.05 13.21
CA SER A 369 -3.62 1.67 14.53
C SER A 369 -3.89 0.62 15.59
N PHE A 370 -2.89 0.26 16.39
CA PHE A 370 -3.03 -0.84 17.34
C PHE A 370 -3.42 -0.35 18.74
N ARG A 371 -4.28 -1.11 19.40
CA ARG A 371 -4.62 -0.94 20.81
C ARG A 371 -4.42 -2.25 21.56
N ILE A 372 -3.75 -2.17 22.70
CA ILE A 372 -3.62 -3.29 23.65
C ILE A 372 -4.76 -3.20 24.64
N ASP A 373 -5.70 -4.13 24.55
CA ASP A 373 -6.91 -4.17 25.39
C ASP A 373 -6.66 -4.89 26.73
N ASP A 374 -5.74 -5.87 26.75
CA ASP A 374 -5.39 -6.64 27.95
C ASP A 374 -3.95 -7.18 27.81
N PHE A 375 -3.22 -7.22 28.91
CA PHE A 375 -1.85 -7.73 28.99
C PHE A 375 -1.67 -8.44 30.33
N ARG A 376 -1.31 -9.72 30.27
CA ARG A 376 -1.18 -10.55 31.46
C ARG A 376 0.06 -11.43 31.43
N ILE A 377 0.58 -11.77 32.61
CA ILE A 377 1.75 -12.62 32.80
C ILE A 377 1.47 -13.83 33.69
N LYS A 378 2.20 -14.92 33.45
CA LYS A 378 2.26 -16.11 34.31
C LYS A 378 3.66 -16.70 34.21
N GLY A 379 4.49 -16.47 35.23
CA GLY A 379 5.90 -16.85 35.18
C GLY A 379 6.60 -16.24 33.96
N ASP A 380 7.22 -17.08 33.14
CA ASP A 380 7.96 -16.66 31.93
C ASP A 380 7.09 -16.69 30.66
N SER A 381 5.78 -16.47 30.80
CA SER A 381 4.84 -16.40 29.68
C SER A 381 3.90 -15.22 29.82
N SER A 382 3.51 -14.66 28.68
CA SER A 382 2.57 -13.56 28.59
C SER A 382 1.45 -13.86 27.61
N VAL A 383 0.32 -13.20 27.81
CA VAL A 383 -0.81 -13.20 26.89
C VAL A 383 -1.28 -11.76 26.71
N VAL A 384 -1.52 -11.39 25.45
CA VAL A 384 -1.87 -10.02 25.05
C VAL A 384 -3.10 -10.07 24.18
N LYS A 385 -4.10 -9.25 24.50
CA LYS A 385 -5.23 -8.97 23.63
C LYS A 385 -4.95 -7.67 22.88
N ILE A 386 -4.86 -7.77 21.56
CA ILE A 386 -4.62 -6.64 20.66
C ILE A 386 -5.80 -6.46 19.71
N THR A 387 -6.15 -5.21 19.44
CA THR A 387 -7.12 -4.79 18.43
C THR A 387 -6.44 -3.89 17.40
N ASN A 388 -6.77 -4.05 16.11
CA ASN A 388 -6.49 -3.03 15.11
C ASN A 388 -7.68 -2.06 15.05
N SER A 389 -7.52 -0.86 15.59
CA SER A 389 -8.51 0.24 15.54
C SER A 389 -8.27 1.21 14.37
N GLY A 390 -7.35 0.87 13.46
CA GLY A 390 -7.09 1.65 12.25
C GLY A 390 -8.10 1.33 11.15
N ILE A 391 -7.88 1.90 9.97
CA ILE A 391 -8.71 1.70 8.78
C ILE A 391 -8.12 0.68 7.80
N ALA A 392 -6.91 0.17 8.02
CA ALA A 392 -6.31 -0.89 7.21
C ALA A 392 -5.39 -1.79 8.06
N PRO A 393 -5.02 -3.01 7.60
CA PRO A 393 -3.99 -3.80 8.26
C PRO A 393 -2.60 -3.19 8.04
N ILE A 394 -1.61 -3.68 8.80
CA ILE A 394 -0.20 -3.48 8.45
C ILE A 394 0.17 -4.46 7.32
N TYR A 395 0.95 -4.02 6.33
CA TYR A 395 1.32 -4.85 5.17
C TYR A 395 2.75 -5.40 5.22
N ARG A 396 3.44 -5.22 6.36
CA ARG A 396 4.72 -5.87 6.67
C ARG A 396 4.55 -6.74 7.90
N ASN A 397 5.25 -7.88 7.91
CA ASN A 397 5.22 -8.80 9.03
C ASN A 397 5.58 -8.08 10.33
N ALA A 398 4.64 -8.07 11.27
CA ALA A 398 4.81 -7.44 12.57
C ALA A 398 4.21 -8.33 13.65
N PHE A 399 4.82 -8.30 14.84
CA PHE A 399 4.49 -9.20 15.92
C PHE A 399 4.47 -8.45 17.24
N ILE A 400 3.51 -8.79 18.10
CA ILE A 400 3.63 -8.44 19.52
C ILE A 400 4.87 -9.13 20.07
N ALA A 401 5.67 -8.43 20.86
CA ALA A 401 6.81 -9.00 21.55
C ALA A 401 6.81 -8.62 23.03
N VAL A 402 7.38 -9.49 23.86
CA VAL A 402 7.65 -9.24 25.27
C VAL A 402 9.11 -9.53 25.56
N ASN A 403 9.84 -8.54 26.07
CA ASN A 403 11.29 -8.59 26.32
C ASN A 403 12.09 -9.05 25.08
N GLY A 404 11.70 -8.63 23.88
CA GLY A 404 12.36 -9.00 22.63
C GLY A 404 11.98 -10.37 22.06
N VAL A 405 11.02 -11.08 22.67
CA VAL A 405 10.53 -12.38 22.17
C VAL A 405 9.19 -12.18 21.49
N ARG A 406 9.11 -12.49 20.20
CA ARG A 406 7.89 -12.34 19.37
C ARG A 406 6.84 -13.40 19.68
N SER A 407 5.59 -13.00 19.51
CA SER A 407 4.43 -13.89 19.46
C SER A 407 4.39 -14.67 18.14
N GLY A 408 3.62 -15.75 18.09
CA GLY A 408 3.41 -16.53 16.86
C GLY A 408 2.41 -15.93 15.86
N TYR A 409 1.64 -14.91 16.28
CA TYR A 409 0.61 -14.29 15.43
C TYR A 409 1.17 -13.10 14.67
N ASN A 410 1.03 -13.12 13.34
CA ASN A 410 1.45 -12.04 12.46
C ASN A 410 0.33 -11.00 12.31
N LEU A 411 0.62 -9.76 12.68
CA LEU A 411 -0.35 -8.66 12.69
C LEU A 411 -0.83 -8.22 11.30
N THR A 412 -0.20 -8.70 10.21
CA THR A 412 -0.75 -8.52 8.85
C THR A 412 -2.13 -9.16 8.68
N GLN A 413 -2.48 -10.13 9.53
CA GLN A 413 -3.78 -10.80 9.53
C GLN A 413 -4.83 -10.10 10.41
N LEU A 414 -4.43 -9.07 11.18
CA LEU A 414 -5.33 -8.35 12.09
C LEU A 414 -6.04 -7.22 11.36
N LEU A 415 -7.22 -7.55 10.80
CA LEU A 415 -8.07 -6.58 10.11
C LEU A 415 -8.62 -5.50 11.07
N PRO A 416 -8.98 -4.31 10.55
CA PRO A 416 -9.72 -3.28 11.27
C PRO A 416 -10.88 -3.82 12.10
N ASP A 417 -11.09 -3.20 13.26
CA ASP A 417 -12.12 -3.52 14.26
C ASP A 417 -12.10 -4.98 14.78
N SER A 418 -11.04 -5.73 14.48
CA SER A 418 -10.86 -7.10 14.94
C SER A 418 -9.86 -7.16 16.10
N SER A 419 -10.12 -8.08 17.04
CA SER A 419 -9.23 -8.36 18.16
C SER A 419 -8.73 -9.80 18.11
N VAL A 420 -7.50 -10.01 18.58
CA VAL A 420 -6.93 -11.35 18.77
C VAL A 420 -6.20 -11.43 20.11
N TRP A 421 -6.26 -12.61 20.72
CA TRP A 421 -5.40 -12.97 21.83
C TRP A 421 -4.16 -13.68 21.27
N THR A 422 -2.97 -13.24 21.69
CA THR A 422 -1.71 -13.89 21.33
C THR A 422 -0.90 -14.25 22.57
N LYS A 423 -0.22 -15.39 22.51
CA LYS A 423 0.66 -15.89 23.58
C LYS A 423 2.11 -15.62 23.20
N ILE A 424 2.90 -15.18 24.17
CA ILE A 424 4.32 -14.91 24.03
C ILE A 424 5.06 -15.78 25.06
N PRO A 425 6.06 -16.59 24.64
CA PRO A 425 6.88 -17.39 25.55
C PRO A 425 7.95 -16.52 26.24
N SER A 426 7.51 -15.42 26.83
CA SER A 426 8.33 -14.48 27.61
C SER A 426 7.42 -13.76 28.61
N GLY A 427 7.95 -13.41 29.78
CA GLY A 427 7.20 -12.79 30.86
C GLY A 427 8.13 -12.25 31.95
N GLY A 428 7.86 -12.59 33.20
CA GLY A 428 8.65 -12.18 34.36
C GLY A 428 8.10 -10.94 35.07
N LYS A 429 8.89 -10.40 36.01
CA LYS A 429 8.42 -9.39 36.98
C LYS A 429 8.12 -8.01 36.37
N ASN A 430 8.92 -7.59 35.38
CA ASN A 430 8.83 -6.27 34.76
C ASN A 430 8.83 -6.43 33.23
N PRO A 431 7.77 -7.01 32.64
CA PRO A 431 7.77 -7.34 31.23
C PRO A 431 7.66 -6.05 30.38
N VAL A 432 8.44 -5.97 29.31
CA VAL A 432 8.40 -4.86 28.35
C VAL A 432 7.70 -5.31 27.08
N LEU A 433 6.54 -4.71 26.80
CA LEU A 433 5.76 -4.99 25.59
C LEU A 433 6.16 -4.05 24.45
N SER A 434 6.33 -4.61 23.26
CA SER A 434 6.56 -3.87 22.01
C SER A 434 5.81 -4.50 20.83
N ILE A 435 5.75 -3.78 19.72
CA ILE A 435 5.39 -4.34 18.41
C ILE A 435 6.64 -4.29 17.54
N GLU A 436 7.11 -5.45 17.10
CA GLU A 436 8.34 -5.59 16.33
C GLU A 436 8.06 -5.88 14.86
N CYS A 437 8.80 -5.19 13.99
CA CYS A 437 8.79 -5.37 12.55
C CYS A 437 10.22 -5.20 12.04
N ASP A 438 10.72 -6.14 11.24
CA ASP A 438 12.09 -6.11 10.70
C ASP A 438 12.29 -5.02 9.63
N HIS A 439 11.21 -4.42 9.14
CA HIS A 439 11.22 -3.41 8.08
C HIS A 439 11.06 -1.98 8.61
N LEU A 440 11.41 -1.75 9.88
CA LEU A 440 11.46 -0.42 10.47
C LEU A 440 12.86 0.18 10.29
N LEU A 441 12.90 1.48 9.98
CA LEU A 441 14.15 2.22 10.02
C LEU A 441 14.71 2.31 11.46
N PRO A 442 16.04 2.46 11.63
CA PRO A 442 16.65 2.64 12.93
C PRO A 442 15.97 3.75 13.75
N GLY A 443 15.59 3.44 15.00
CA GLY A 443 14.94 4.37 15.91
C GLY A 443 13.44 4.57 15.68
N LYS A 444 12.85 3.96 14.64
CA LYS A 444 11.39 3.94 14.45
C LYS A 444 10.78 2.77 15.21
N LYS A 445 9.55 2.97 15.68
CA LYS A 445 8.77 1.98 16.42
C LYS A 445 7.33 2.03 15.93
N ILE A 446 6.64 0.90 16.03
CA ILE A 446 5.18 0.86 15.93
C ILE A 446 4.63 1.22 17.31
N GLU A 447 3.90 2.33 17.39
CA GLU A 447 3.24 2.76 18.62
C GLU A 447 1.87 2.09 18.76
N PHE A 448 1.40 1.93 20.00
CA PHE A 448 0.08 1.39 20.29
C PHE A 448 -0.56 2.17 21.44
N GLU A 449 -1.88 2.21 21.44
CA GLU A 449 -2.70 2.70 22.55
C GLU A 449 -2.82 1.64 23.65
N ALA A 450 -2.70 2.05 24.91
CA ALA A 450 -2.99 1.17 26.04
C ALA A 450 -3.43 1.99 27.26
N ASN A 451 -4.46 1.50 27.95
CA ASN A 451 -4.92 2.05 29.23
C ASN A 451 -5.41 0.90 30.14
N ILE A 452 -4.46 0.10 30.60
CA ILE A 452 -4.69 -1.07 31.46
C ILE A 452 -4.28 -0.70 32.88
N GLN A 453 -5.20 -0.91 33.83
CA GLN A 453 -5.03 -0.64 35.25
C GLN A 453 -4.57 -1.85 36.03
#